data_AF-A0A845UR70-F1
#
_entry.id   AF-A0A845UR70-F1
#
_cell.length_a   1.000
_cell.length_b   1.000
_cell.length_c   1.000
_cell.angle_alpha   90.00
_cell.angle_beta   90.00
_cell.angle_gamma   90.00
#
_symmetry.space_group_name_H-M   'P 1'
#
loop_
_entity.id
_entity.type
_entity.pdbx_description
1 polymer ?
#
loop_
_entity_poly.entity_id
_entity_poly.type
_entity_poly.pdbx_seq_one_letter_code
_entity_poly.pdbx_strand_id
1 'polypeptide(L)' 'MTGVWKTIQTMECEAQEGSRVTVFRQSDGTDTRFVLGNGRHIRPNPDGTFQIPDSDIELSVMAL' A
#
# COMPACT_ATOMS: atom_id res chain seq x y z
N MET A 1 -22.24 -4.60 9.71
CA MET A 1 -21.67 -5.67 8.86
C MET A 1 -20.25 -5.28 8.57
N THR A 2 -19.24 -6.04 9.01
CA THR A 2 -17.87 -5.80 8.56
C THR A 2 -17.81 -6.29 7.11
N GLY A 3 -17.62 -5.37 6.15
CA GLY A 3 -17.51 -5.77 4.75
C GLY A 3 -16.31 -6.70 4.54
N VAL A 4 -16.40 -7.58 3.55
CA VAL A 4 -15.25 -8.37 3.14
C VAL A 4 -14.30 -7.44 2.39
N TRP A 5 -13.07 -7.27 2.91
CA TRP A 5 -12.03 -6.51 2.23
C TRP A 5 -11.69 -7.14 0.88
N LYS A 6 -11.80 -6.36 -0.19
CA LYS A 6 -11.44 -6.76 -1.55
C LYS A 6 -10.37 -5.85 -2.10
N THR A 7 -9.39 -6.43 -2.79
CA THR A 7 -8.42 -5.65 -3.58
C THR A 7 -9.14 -4.97 -4.73
N ILE A 8 -9.00 -3.65 -4.81
CA ILE A 8 -9.56 -2.80 -5.87
C ILE A 8 -8.47 -2.21 -6.76
N GLN A 9 -7.21 -2.23 -6.31
CA GLN A 9 -6.05 -1.81 -7.09
C GLN A 9 -4.79 -2.52 -6.60
N THR A 10 -3.91 -2.86 -7.52
CA THR A 10 -2.56 -3.38 -7.25
C THR A 10 -1.56 -2.41 -7.86
N MET A 11 -0.53 -2.04 -7.10
CA MET A 11 0.53 -1.12 -7.52
C MET A 11 1.87 -1.76 -7.22
N GLU A 12 2.78 -1.72 -8.19
CA GLU A 12 4.18 -2.08 -7.97
C GLU A 12 4.92 -0.82 -7.49
N CYS A 13 5.57 -0.92 -6.34
CA CYS A 13 6.32 0.16 -5.72
C CYS A 13 7.77 -0.24 -5.53
N GLU A 14 8.65 0.73 -5.42
CA GLU A 14 10.06 0.55 -5.10
C GLU A 14 10.36 1.19 -3.74
N ALA A 15 11.02 0.45 -2.85
CA ALA A 15 11.55 0.98 -1.60
C ALA A 15 12.82 1.78 -1.88
N GLN A 16 13.19 2.69 -0.96
CA GLN A 16 14.42 3.50 -1.09
C GLN A 16 15.71 2.68 -1.32
N GLU A 17 15.74 1.42 -0.88
CA GLU A 17 16.86 0.49 -1.09
C GLU A 17 16.86 -0.22 -2.48
N GLY A 18 15.89 0.06 -3.34
CA GLY A 18 15.72 -0.56 -4.67
C GLY A 18 14.90 -1.86 -4.66
N SER A 19 14.40 -2.29 -3.50
CA SER A 19 13.53 -3.46 -3.37
C SER A 19 12.15 -3.20 -3.98
N ARG A 20 11.68 -4.10 -4.87
CA ARG A 20 10.31 -4.04 -5.40
C ARG A 20 9.31 -4.64 -4.42
N VAL A 21 8.21 -3.93 -4.22
CA VAL A 21 7.16 -4.29 -3.28
C VAL A 21 5.79 -4.04 -3.91
N THR A 22 4.90 -5.02 -3.83
CA THR A 22 3.52 -4.87 -4.26
C THR A 22 2.64 -4.27 -3.15
N VAL A 23 1.94 -3.18 -3.47
CA VAL A 23 0.95 -2.52 -2.62
C VAL A 23 -0.45 -2.80 -3.17
N PHE A 24 -1.36 -3.17 -2.27
CA PHE A 24 -2.77 -3.40 -2.57
C PHE A 24 -3.63 -2.33 -1.92
N ARG A 25 -4.43 -1.63 -2.72
CA ARG A 25 -5.54 -0.84 -2.22
C ARG A 25 -6.74 -1.76 -2.04
N GLN A 26 -7.28 -1.82 -0.84
CA GLN A 26 -8.45 -2.63 -0.50
C GLN A 26 -9.61 -1.76 -0.02
N SER A 27 -10.83 -2.20 -0.30
CA SER A 27 -12.05 -1.62 0.26
C SER A 27 -13.00 -2.71 0.72
N ASP A 28 -13.74 -2.43 1.79
CA ASP A 28 -14.83 -3.26 2.30
C ASP A 28 -16.22 -2.73 1.88
N GLY A 29 -16.25 -1.67 1.07
CA GLY A 29 -17.45 -0.96 0.63
C GLY A 29 -17.76 0.30 1.46
N THR A 30 -17.13 0.49 2.62
CA THR A 30 -17.26 1.71 3.45
C THR A 30 -15.91 2.40 3.59
N ASP A 31 -14.88 1.64 3.96
CA ASP A 31 -13.53 2.13 4.21
C ASP A 31 -12.56 1.71 3.10
N THR A 32 -11.40 2.37 3.10
CA THR A 32 -10.27 2.03 2.22
C THR A 32 -9.00 1.86 3.04
N ARG A 33 -8.17 0.89 2.68
CA ARG A 33 -6.84 0.69 3.26
C ARG A 33 -5.80 0.34 2.21
N PHE A 34 -4.54 0.54 2.55
CA PHE A 34 -3.39 0.09 1.76
C PHE A 34 -2.62 -0.96 2.55
N VAL A 35 -2.29 -2.08 1.89
CA VAL A 35 -1.56 -3.19 2.51
C VAL A 35 -0.48 -3.71 1.58
N LEU A 36 0.57 -4.29 2.15
CA LEU A 36 1.58 -5.05 1.42
C LEU A 36 1.09 -6.48 1.13
N GLY A 37 1.83 -7.25 0.32
CA GLY A 37 1.51 -8.65 0.02
C GLY A 37 1.49 -9.59 1.24
N ASN A 38 2.14 -9.21 2.34
CA ASN A 38 2.06 -9.94 3.61
C ASN A 38 0.89 -9.48 4.51
N GLY A 39 0.03 -8.58 4.03
CA GLY A 39 -1.12 -8.04 4.77
C GLY A 39 -0.79 -6.89 5.73
N ARG A 40 0.49 -6.46 5.83
CA ARG A 40 0.88 -5.33 6.68
C ARG A 40 0.27 -4.03 6.14
N HIS A 41 -0.35 -3.26 7.02
CA HIS A 41 -0.91 -1.95 6.67
C HIS A 41 0.19 -0.92 6.43
N ILE A 42 -0.03 -0.04 5.45
CA ILE A 42 0.82 1.11 5.14
C ILE A 42 0.00 2.39 5.05
N ARG A 43 0.68 3.53 5.16
CA ARG A 43 0.04 4.85 5.10
C ARG A 43 0.38 5.54 3.78
N PRO A 44 -0.62 6.04 3.03
CA PRO A 44 -0.34 6.90 1.89
C PRO A 44 0.15 8.27 2.38
N ASN A 45 1.18 8.80 1.73
CA ASN A 45 1.69 10.15 1.94
C ASN A 45 1.04 11.13 0.95
N PRO A 46 1.00 12.44 1.24
CA PRO A 46 0.41 13.45 0.35
C PRO A 46 1.08 13.56 -1.03
N ASP A 47 2.34 13.16 -1.14
CA ASP A 47 3.12 13.18 -2.38
C ASP A 47 2.90 11.96 -3.29
N GLY A 48 2.07 11.00 -2.85
CA GLY A 48 1.77 9.78 -3.60
C GLY A 48 2.69 8.60 -3.28
N THR A 49 3.64 8.75 -2.36
CA THR A 49 4.42 7.63 -1.80
C THR A 49 3.64 6.92 -0.69
N PHE A 50 4.18 5.81 -0.18
CA PHE A 50 3.64 5.11 0.98
C PHE A 50 4.69 4.90 2.07
N GLN A 51 4.29 5.08 3.33
CA GLN A 51 5.13 4.82 4.48
C GLN A 51 4.74 3.50 5.16
N ILE A 52 5.75 2.67 5.45
CA ILE A 52 5.61 1.49 6.31
C ILE A 52 5.64 1.97 7.77
N PRO A 53 4.57 1.76 8.58
CA PRO A 53 4.57 2.16 9.98
C PRO A 53 5.72 1.49 10.74
N ASP A 54 6.31 2.20 11.70
CA ASP A 54 7.43 1.70 12.51
C ASP A 54 8.71 1.42 11.70
N SER A 55 8.84 2.03 10.52
CA SER A 55 10.01 1.97 9.66
C SER A 55 10.22 3.32 8.98
N ASP A 56 11.48 3.72 8.80
CA ASP A 56 11.84 4.89 7.98
C ASP A 56 11.84 4.56 6.47
N ILE A 57 11.10 3.52 6.07
CA ILE A 57 11.03 3.07 4.68
C ILE A 57 9.83 3.70 4.00
N GLU A 58 10.13 4.40 2.91
CA GLU A 58 9.15 4.94 1.97
C GLU A 58 9.14 4.12 0.68
N LEU A 59 7.94 3.97 0.12
CA LEU A 59 7.68 3.24 -1.11
C LEU A 59 7.14 4.19 -2.17
N SER A 60 7.79 4.22 -3.33
CA SER A 60 7.38 5.04 -4.47
C SER A 60 6.70 4.16 -5.52
N VAL A 61 5.54 4.57 -6.02
CA VAL A 61 4.87 3.85 -7.12
C VAL A 61 5.77 3.90 -8.35
N MET A 62 6.07 2.74 -8.92
CA MET A 62 6.77 2.68 -10.20
C MET A 62 5.79 3.04 -11.32
N ALA A 63 6.11 4.09 -12.07
CA ALA A 63 5.42 4.36 -13.33
C ALA A 63 5.71 3.22 -14.31
N LEU A 64 4.66 2.58 -14.84
CA LEU A 64 4.75 1.64 -15.96
C LEU A 64 5.03 2.37 -17.27
#